data_AF-A0A8J9YKC3-F1
#
_entry.id   AF-A0A8J9YKC3-F1
#
_cell.length_a   1.000
_cell.length_b   1.000
_cell.length_c   1.000
_cell.angle_alpha   90.00
_cell.angle_beta   90.00
_cell.angle_gamma   90.00
#
_symmetry.space_group_name_H-M   'P 1'
#
loop_
_entity.id
_entity.type
_entity.pdbx_description
1 polymer ?
#
loop_
_entity_poly.entity_id
_entity_poly.type
_entity_poly.pdbx_seq_one_letter_code
_entity_poly.pdbx_strand_id
1 'polypeptide(L)'
;MKKPPEDQRLYKDDVILEDNKTLGDCGFTSQSAKAQSPATVGLAFRQDDGEFENLFVAALSTPPELPDVMKPQDQPGTQDQNVQ
;
A
#
# COMPACT_ATOMS: atom_id res chain seq x y z
N MET A 1 -11.09 16.91 12.94
CA MET A 1 -10.23 18.10 13.17
C MET A 1 -9.39 18.32 11.93
N LYS A 2 -9.18 19.58 11.50
CA LYS A 2 -8.25 19.90 10.41
C LYS A 2 -6.96 20.41 11.05
N LYS A 3 -5.81 19.96 10.54
CA LYS A 3 -4.48 20.36 11.02
C LYS A 3 -3.78 21.16 9.91
N PRO A 4 -3.07 22.25 10.21
CA PRO A 4 -2.30 22.96 9.21
C PRO A 4 -1.08 22.13 8.74
N PRO A 5 -0.45 22.44 7.61
CA PRO A 5 0.67 21.65 7.08
C PRO A 5 1.83 21.47 8.05
N GLU A 6 2.16 22.48 8.86
CA GLU A 6 3.24 22.44 9.85
C GLU A 6 2.98 21.46 11.02
N ASP A 7 1.74 21.02 11.19
CA ASP A 7 1.34 19.98 12.14
C ASP A 7 1.24 18.60 11.49
N GLN A 8 1.64 18.45 10.22
CA GLN A 8 1.58 17.20 9.47
C GLN A 8 2.99 16.74 9.12
N ARG A 9 3.23 15.43 9.29
CA ARG A 9 4.44 14.78 8.82
C ARG A 9 4.05 13.65 7.88
N LEU A 10 4.54 13.72 6.66
CA LEU A 10 4.26 12.74 5.62
C LEU A 10 5.37 11.70 5.53
N TYR A 11 4.99 10.48 5.19
CA TYR A 11 5.89 9.35 5.08
C TYR A 11 5.67 8.59 3.78
N LYS A 12 6.76 8.07 3.22
CA LYS A 12 6.72 6.93 2.30
C LYS A 12 7.36 5.75 3.02
N ASP A 13 6.58 4.72 3.28
CA ASP A 13 6.99 3.61 4.15
C ASP A 13 7.41 4.19 5.52
N ASP A 14 8.64 3.97 5.97
CA ASP A 14 9.17 4.54 7.23
C ASP A 14 10.00 5.83 7.03
N VAL A 15 10.07 6.36 5.80
CA VAL A 15 10.90 7.52 5.45
C VAL A 15 10.07 8.80 5.45
N ILE A 16 10.49 9.78 6.24
CA ILE A 16 9.88 11.13 6.28
C ILE A 16 10.11 11.85 4.95
N LEU A 17 9.06 12.47 4.42
CA LEU A 17 9.12 13.29 3.21
C LEU A 17 9.49 14.74 3.56
N GLU A 18 10.30 15.37 2.71
CA GLU A 18 10.69 16.77 2.85
C GLU A 18 9.72 17.68 2.08
N ASP A 19 9.29 18.79 2.70
CA ASP A 19 8.30 19.72 2.13
C ASP A 19 8.71 20.34 0.78
N ASN A 20 10.01 20.41 0.51
CA ASN A 20 10.58 21.00 -0.70
C ASN A 20 10.78 20.00 -1.85
N LYS A 21 10.48 18.71 -1.64
CA LYS A 21 10.62 17.67 -2.66
C LYS A 21 9.31 17.46 -3.40
N THR A 22 9.40 17.19 -4.70
CA THR A 22 8.22 16.75 -5.44
C THR A 22 7.89 15.30 -5.09
N LEU A 23 6.64 14.90 -5.28
CA LEU A 23 6.24 13.50 -5.11
C LEU A 23 7.07 12.55 -5.99
N GLY A 24 7.47 12.99 -7.18
CA GLY A 24 8.36 12.24 -8.08
C GLY A 24 9.74 11.99 -7.47
N ASP A 25 10.34 13.01 -6.86
CA ASP A 25 11.64 12.89 -6.16
C ASP A 25 11.53 11.96 -4.94
N CYS A 26 10.35 11.87 -4.33
CA CYS A 26 10.04 10.91 -3.27
C CYS A 26 9.71 9.49 -3.78
N GLY A 27 9.71 9.26 -5.10
CA GLY A 27 9.47 7.95 -5.72
C GLY A 27 8.01 7.63 -6.04
N PHE A 28 7.10 8.61 -5.89
CA PHE A 28 5.72 8.48 -6.37
C PHE A 28 5.64 8.89 -7.84
N THR A 29 5.55 7.90 -8.71
CA THR A 29 5.51 8.07 -10.16
C THR A 29 4.20 7.54 -10.72
N SER A 30 3.89 7.85 -11.98
CA SER A 30 2.74 7.26 -12.68
C SER A 30 2.80 5.73 -12.77
N GLN A 31 3.99 5.14 -12.63
CA GLN A 31 4.16 3.68 -12.65
C GLN A 31 4.01 3.04 -11.27
N SER A 32 4.38 3.75 -10.18
CA SER A 32 4.26 3.26 -8.79
C SER A 32 2.97 3.68 -8.08
N ALA A 33 2.24 4.69 -8.57
CA ALA A 33 1.00 5.20 -7.98
C ALA A 33 -0.16 5.18 -9.01
N LYS A 34 -0.49 3.99 -9.53
CA LYS A 34 -1.54 3.81 -10.55
C LYS A 34 -2.94 3.90 -9.92
N ALA A 35 -3.95 4.25 -10.70
CA ALA A 35 -5.33 4.39 -10.20
C ALA A 35 -5.87 3.10 -9.53
N GLN A 36 -5.61 1.93 -10.13
CA GLN A 36 -6.01 0.62 -9.61
C GLN A 36 -5.08 0.06 -8.52
N SER A 37 -3.93 0.70 -8.31
CA SER A 37 -2.93 0.29 -7.32
C SER A 37 -2.23 1.56 -6.80
N PRO A 38 -2.95 2.39 -6.03
CA PRO A 38 -2.41 3.65 -5.54
C PRO A 38 -1.25 3.42 -4.59
N ALA A 39 -0.30 4.35 -4.57
CA ALA A 39 0.74 4.37 -3.56
C ALA A 39 0.18 4.89 -2.24
N THR A 40 0.76 4.43 -1.13
CA THR A 40 0.37 4.87 0.21
C THR A 40 1.28 6.01 0.67
N VAL A 41 0.69 7.04 1.28
CA VAL A 41 1.41 8.10 2.00
C VAL A 41 0.98 8.02 3.46
N GLY A 42 1.94 7.78 4.35
CA GLY A 42 1.71 7.81 5.79
C GLY A 42 1.56 9.25 6.29
N LEU A 43 0.73 9.44 7.32
CA LEU A 43 0.47 10.74 7.93
C LEU A 43 0.53 10.59 9.45
N ALA A 44 1.32 11.44 10.10
CA ALA A 44 1.35 11.61 11.54
C ALA A 44 1.09 13.09 11.89
N PHE A 45 0.34 13.34 12.96
CA PHE A 45 0.10 14.70 13.44
C PHE A 45 1.01 15.10 14.59
N ARG A 46 1.28 16.40 14.69
CA ARG A 46 1.88 17.01 15.87
C ARG A 46 0.89 17.04 17.02
N GLN A 47 1.35 16.58 18.18
CA GLN A 47 0.65 16.51 19.45
C GLN A 47 0.85 17.81 20.25
N ASP A 48 0.09 17.96 21.33
CA ASP A 48 0.08 19.20 22.14
C ASP A 48 1.40 19.43 22.89
N ASP A 49 2.22 18.40 23.06
CA ASP A 49 3.57 18.46 23.63
C ASP A 49 4.63 18.95 22.64
N GLY A 50 4.24 19.19 21.38
CA GLY A 50 5.12 19.66 20.31
C GLY A 50 5.78 18.54 19.51
N GLU A 51 5.66 17.28 19.93
CA GLU A 51 6.22 16.13 19.24
C GLU A 51 5.22 15.55 18.22
N PHE A 52 5.73 14.81 17.24
CA PHE A 52 4.87 14.09 16.30
C PHE A 52 4.54 12.71 16.85
N GLU A 53 3.29 12.28 16.66
CA GLU A 53 2.92 10.91 16.97
C GLU A 53 3.72 9.91 16.12
N ASN A 54 3.91 8.70 16.64
CA ASN A 54 4.51 7.63 15.86
C ASN A 54 3.62 7.29 14.66
N LEU A 55 4.24 7.06 13.50
CA LEU A 55 3.51 6.61 12.33
C LEU A 55 2.80 5.28 12.65
N PHE A 56 1.48 5.29 12.54
CA PHE A 56 0.66 4.11 12.73
C PHE A 56 -0.41 4.05 11.64
N VAL A 57 -0.36 3.00 10.82
CA VAL A 57 -1.37 2.71 9.81
C VAL A 57 -1.99 1.37 10.14
N ALA A 58 -3.27 1.38 10.50
CA ALA A 58 -4.00 0.14 10.80
C ALA A 58 -4.09 -0.73 9.54
N ALA A 59 -3.75 -2.01 9.67
CA ALA A 59 -3.87 -2.96 8.58
C ALA A 59 -5.33 -3.11 8.15
N LEU A 60 -5.54 -3.35 6.85
CA LEU A 60 -6.84 -3.74 6.33
C LEU A 60 -7.23 -5.12 6.88
N SER A 61 -8.53 -5.40 6.91
CA SER A 61 -9.03 -6.72 7.27
C SER A 61 -8.49 -7.80 6.32
N THR A 62 -8.24 -8.99 6.84
CA THR A 62 -7.89 -10.14 6.02
C THR A 62 -9.12 -10.66 5.26
N PRO A 63 -9.00 -11.02 3.98
CA PRO A 63 -10.09 -11.65 3.25
C PRO A 63 -10.46 -13.02 3.86
N PRO A 64 -11.70 -13.49 3.69
CA PRO A 64 -12.10 -14.84 4.13
C PRO A 64 -11.36 -15.92 3.34
N GLU A 65 -11.42 -17.16 3.83
CA GLU A 65 -10.90 -18.31 3.08
C GLU A 65 -11.58 -18.45 1.73
N LEU A 66 -10.78 -18.79 0.72
CA LEU A 66 -11.26 -18.98 -0.65
C LEU A 66 -12.14 -20.25 -0.73
N PRO A 67 -13.39 -20.15 -1.24
CA PRO A 67 -14.25 -21.31 -1.43
C PRO A 67 -13.59 -22.38 -2.31
N ASP A 68 -13.87 -23.67 -2.07
CA ASP A 68 -13.26 -24.78 -2.81
C ASP A 68 -13.46 -24.69 -4.32
N VAL A 69 -14.61 -24.17 -4.77
CA VAL A 69 -14.94 -23.96 -6.19
C VAL A 69 -14.09 -22.87 -6.87
N MET A 70 -13.47 -21.98 -6.09
CA MET A 70 -12.59 -20.91 -6.58
C MET A 70 -11.10 -21.29 -6.47
N LYS A 71 -10.77 -22.37 -5.78
CA LYS A 71 -9.39 -22.88 -5.75
C LYS A 71 -9.03 -23.41 -7.15
N PRO A 72 -7.77 -23.24 -7.60
CA PRO A 72 -7.33 -23.83 -8.86
C PRO A 72 -7.62 -25.33 -8.85
N GLN A 73 -8.35 -25.82 -9.84
CA GLN A 73 -8.53 -27.26 -10.01
C GLN A 73 -7.25 -27.83 -10.60
N ASP A 74 -6.69 -28.86 -9.97
CA ASP A 74 -5.70 -29.70 -10.62
C ASP A 74 -6.37 -30.36 -11.82
N GLN A 75 -6.31 -29.72 -12.99
CA GLN A 75 -6.64 -30.40 -14.23
C GLN A 75 -5.54 -31.45 -14.46
N PRO A 76 -5.86 -32.75 -14.48
CA PRO A 76 -4.92 -33.70 -15.06
C PRO A 76 -4.76 -33.29 -16.52
N GLY A 77 -3.53 -32.93 -16.90
CA GLY A 77 -3.21 -32.60 -18.28
C GLY A 77 -3.71 -33.71 -19.19
N THR A 78 -4.20 -33.34 -20.37
CA THR A 78 -4.40 -34.25 -21.50
C THR A 78 -3.07 -34.95 -21.82
N GLN A 79 -2.79 -36.05 -21.12
CA GLN A 79 -1.93 -37.12 -21.57
C GLN A 79 -2.82 -38.10 -22.34
N ASP A 80 -3.25 -37.70 -23.53
CA ASP A 80 -3.67 -38.70 -24.51
C ASP A 80 -2.46 -39.05 -25.37
N GLN A 81 -1.94 -40.23 -25.05
CA GLN A 81 -1.05 -41.02 -25.87
C GLN A 81 -1.74 -41.24 -27.23
N ASN A 82 -1.15 -40.74 -28.32
CA ASN A 82 -1.34 -41.39 -29.61
C ASN A 82 0.01 -41.88 -30.11
N VAL A 83 0.35 -43.08 -29.65
CA VAL A 83 1.17 -44.02 -30.38
C VAL A 83 0.34 -44.43 -31.61
N GLN A 84 0.71 -43.94 -32.81
CA GLN A 84 0.91 -44.78 -34.00
C GLN A 84 1.50 -44.00 -35.17
#